data_AF-A0A9W8UYQ7-F1
#
_entry.id   AF-A0A9W8UYQ7-F1
#
_cell.length_a   1.000
_cell.length_b   1.000
_cell.length_c   1.000
_cell.angle_alpha   90.00
_cell.angle_beta   90.00
_cell.angle_gamma   90.00
#
_symmetry.space_group_name_H-M   'P 1'
#
loop_
_entity.id
_entity.type
_entity.pdbx_description
1 polymer ?
#
loop_
_entity_poly.entity_id
_entity_poly.type
_entity_poly.pdbx_seq_one_letter_code
_entity_poly.pdbx_strand_id
1 'polypeptide(L)'
;MEAIVTPGGRRTEDEWVLKNVTALFAAIYFFVTMRVKALASGEAIDREGYVPLRKEILALLTRARGEVSVRGLDEDEAWDGWTSLKTKEFDDAVARVNERAWLTEDWYQGIADVVKLTQRSQLDDVEMLDEETMPKMQVKKADTMFQDKYDLLSEAKRADFMHFKEDMLARIALLTTAGAAMEVDTK
;
A
#
# COMPACT_ATOMS: atom_id res chain seq x y z
N MET A 1 8.63 -6.06 -6.51
CA MET A 1 8.65 -4.86 -5.63
C MET A 1 9.74 -3.96 -6.19
N GLU A 2 9.36 -2.80 -6.69
CA GLU A 2 10.32 -1.80 -7.16
C GLU A 2 10.97 -1.15 -5.95
N ALA A 3 12.30 -1.10 -5.95
CA ALA A 3 13.10 -0.51 -4.89
C ALA A 3 14.34 0.12 -5.52
N ILE A 4 14.65 1.37 -5.15
CA ILE A 4 15.75 2.12 -5.76
C ILE A 4 17.11 1.47 -5.44
N VAL A 5 17.28 0.97 -4.21
CA VAL A 5 18.54 0.37 -3.72
C VAL A 5 18.63 -1.13 -4.05
N THR A 6 17.49 -1.81 -4.16
CA THR A 6 17.42 -3.26 -4.39
C THR A 6 16.39 -3.64 -5.47
N PRO A 7 16.52 -3.12 -6.72
CA PRO A 7 15.56 -3.41 -7.77
C PRO A 7 15.50 -4.92 -8.05
N GLY A 8 14.29 -5.49 -8.08
CA GLY A 8 14.10 -6.93 -8.26
C GLY A 8 14.69 -7.81 -7.14
N GLY A 9 14.96 -7.23 -5.97
CA GLY A 9 15.56 -7.93 -4.83
C GLY A 9 17.07 -8.10 -4.93
N ARG A 10 17.72 -7.53 -5.95
CA ARG A 10 19.18 -7.51 -6.10
C ARG A 10 19.70 -6.11 -5.84
N ARG A 11 20.86 -6.00 -5.19
CA ARG A 11 21.53 -4.72 -4.96
C ARG A 11 21.73 -4.01 -6.31
N THR A 12 21.38 -2.74 -6.36
CA THR A 12 21.59 -1.92 -7.56
C THR A 12 23.08 -1.84 -7.92
N GLU A 13 23.38 -1.84 -9.22
CA GLU A 13 24.74 -1.61 -9.75
C GLU A 13 25.05 -0.11 -9.88
N ASP A 14 24.09 0.75 -9.56
CA ASP A 14 24.25 2.19 -9.66
C ASP A 14 25.21 2.73 -8.60
N GLU A 15 26.43 3.07 -9.03
CA GLU A 15 27.46 3.60 -8.15
C GLU A 15 27.05 4.86 -7.41
N TRP A 16 26.25 5.74 -8.05
CA TRP A 16 25.84 6.98 -7.41
C TRP A 16 24.87 6.68 -6.26
N VAL A 17 23.91 5.77 -6.48
CA VAL A 17 22.99 5.33 -5.42
C VAL A 17 23.75 4.70 -4.27
N LEU A 18 24.68 3.78 -4.55
CA LEU A 18 25.46 3.09 -3.53
C LEU A 18 26.35 4.01 -2.70
N LYS A 19 26.90 5.08 -3.30
CA LYS A 19 27.74 6.07 -2.59
C LYS A 19 26.93 7.08 -1.79
N ASN A 20 25.65 7.29 -2.14
CA ASN A 20 24.81 8.35 -1.59
C ASN A 20 23.55 7.82 -0.90
N VAL A 21 23.56 6.58 -0.39
CA VAL A 21 22.37 5.92 0.21
C VAL A 21 21.74 6.78 1.30
N THR A 22 22.53 7.35 2.22
CA THR A 22 22.01 8.22 3.28
C THR A 22 21.31 9.45 2.72
N ALA A 23 21.93 10.10 1.72
CA ALA A 23 21.41 11.34 1.13
C ALA A 23 20.13 11.06 0.34
N LEU A 24 20.13 9.94 -0.37
CA LEU A 24 18.96 9.43 -1.09
C LEU A 24 17.82 9.12 -0.12
N PHE A 25 18.09 8.43 0.99
CA PHE A 25 17.08 8.17 2.02
C PHE A 25 16.46 9.47 2.54
N ALA A 26 17.28 10.47 2.87
CA ALA A 26 16.82 11.76 3.33
C ALA A 26 15.95 12.49 2.28
N ALA A 27 16.35 12.45 1.01
CA ALA A 27 15.59 13.04 -0.10
C ALA A 27 14.25 12.32 -0.32
N ILE A 28 14.22 10.98 -0.28
CA ILE A 28 12.98 10.20 -0.40
C ILE A 28 12.05 10.50 0.79
N TYR A 29 12.59 10.53 2.01
CA TYR A 29 11.81 10.89 3.20
C TYR A 29 11.19 12.29 3.08
N PHE A 30 11.93 13.26 2.54
CA PHE A 30 11.43 14.59 2.23
C PHE A 30 10.24 14.57 1.26
N PHE A 31 10.37 13.89 0.11
CA PHE A 31 9.30 13.82 -0.89
C PHE A 31 8.06 13.09 -0.37
N VAL A 32 8.24 12.02 0.39
CA VAL A 32 7.14 11.28 1.02
C VAL A 32 6.44 12.17 2.03
N THR A 33 7.19 12.84 2.91
CA THR A 33 6.61 13.74 3.93
C THR A 33 5.80 14.86 3.29
N MET A 34 6.32 15.49 2.23
CA MET A 34 5.60 16.54 1.52
C MET A 34 4.37 16.03 0.78
N ARG A 35 4.45 14.83 0.19
CA ARG A 35 3.30 14.20 -0.47
C ARG A 35 2.18 13.90 0.51
N VAL A 36 2.52 13.33 1.67
CA VAL A 36 1.55 13.03 2.73
C VAL A 36 0.93 14.32 3.26
N LYS A 37 1.73 15.35 3.53
CA LYS A 37 1.23 16.66 3.97
C LYS A 37 0.25 17.27 2.97
N ALA A 38 0.63 17.31 1.69
CA ALA A 38 -0.24 17.85 0.63
C ALA A 38 -1.56 17.08 0.48
N LEU A 39 -1.54 15.75 0.62
CA LEU A 39 -2.74 14.93 0.58
C LEU A 39 -3.63 15.09 1.83
N ALA A 40 -3.04 15.38 2.98
CA ALA A 40 -3.76 15.53 4.25
C ALA A 40 -4.35 16.94 4.43
N SER A 41 -3.59 17.99 4.10
CA SER A 41 -4.04 19.38 4.25
C SER A 41 -4.76 19.92 3.02
N GLY A 42 -4.61 19.28 1.85
CA GLY A 42 -5.10 19.79 0.57
C GLY A 42 -4.30 20.99 0.05
N GLU A 43 -3.24 21.40 0.74
CA GLU A 43 -2.37 22.50 0.32
C GLU A 43 -1.35 22.02 -0.71
N ALA A 44 -1.04 22.89 -1.67
CA ALA A 44 0.01 22.64 -2.62
C ALA A 44 1.37 22.56 -1.91
N ILE A 45 2.27 21.75 -2.46
CA ILE A 45 3.65 21.69 -2.03
C ILE A 45 4.30 23.06 -2.28
N ASP A 46 4.50 23.84 -1.23
CA ASP A 46 5.13 25.15 -1.32
C ASP A 46 6.66 25.06 -1.12
N ARG A 47 7.39 25.88 -1.90
CA ARG A 47 8.84 26.05 -1.78
C ARG A 47 9.24 26.65 -0.44
N GLU A 48 8.36 27.42 0.21
CA GLU A 48 8.61 27.99 1.54
C GLU A 48 8.81 26.90 2.60
N GLY A 49 8.16 25.75 2.45
CA GLY A 49 8.30 24.59 3.33
C GLY A 49 9.60 23.81 3.15
N TYR A 50 10.34 24.03 2.06
CA TYR A 50 11.55 23.25 1.73
C TYR A 50 12.65 23.42 2.77
N VAL A 51 13.05 24.67 3.03
CA VAL A 51 14.17 25.00 3.92
C VAL A 51 13.93 24.52 5.36
N PRO A 52 12.78 24.78 6.00
CA PRO A 52 12.54 24.30 7.37
C PRO A 52 12.49 22.78 7.43
N LEU A 53 11.82 22.12 6.48
CA LEU A 53 11.71 20.66 6.47
C LEU A 53 13.06 19.98 6.24
N ARG A 54 13.90 20.50 5.33
CA ARG A 54 15.28 20.03 5.15
C ARG A 54 16.07 20.13 6.46
N LYS A 55 15.97 21.27 7.16
CA LYS A 55 16.69 21.49 8.42
C LYS A 55 16.24 20.50 9.50
N GLU A 56 14.93 20.25 9.56
CA GLU A 56 14.32 19.26 10.46
C GLU A 56 14.80 17.84 10.15
N ILE A 57 14.79 17.42 8.89
CA ILE A 57 15.24 16.09 8.48
C ILE A 57 16.72 15.87 8.84
N LEU A 58 17.60 16.84 8.56
CA LEU A 58 19.02 16.73 8.93
C LEU A 58 19.21 16.64 10.44
N ALA A 59 18.43 17.40 11.23
CA ALA A 59 18.45 17.31 12.68
C ALA A 59 17.95 15.95 13.18
N LEU A 60 16.87 15.42 12.61
CA LEU A 60 16.32 14.10 12.94
C LEU A 60 17.32 12.99 12.64
N LEU A 61 18.02 13.03 11.50
CA LEU A 61 19.04 12.03 11.17
C LEU A 61 20.24 12.10 12.11
N THR A 62 20.65 13.30 12.49
CA THR A 62 21.73 13.49 13.47
C THR A 62 21.32 12.95 14.84
N ARG A 63 20.08 13.22 15.27
CA ARG A 63 19.52 12.73 16.52
C ARG A 63 19.36 11.22 16.53
N ALA A 64 18.88 10.65 15.43
CA ALA A 64 18.67 9.21 15.29
C ALA A 64 19.98 8.45 15.55
N ARG A 65 21.12 8.97 15.06
CA ARG A 65 22.44 8.37 15.29
C ARG A 65 22.81 8.23 16.77
N GLY A 66 22.36 9.15 17.63
CA GLY A 66 22.64 9.10 19.08
C GLY A 66 21.57 8.42 19.93
N GLU A 67 20.35 8.24 19.41
CA GLU A 67 19.21 7.76 20.20
C GLU A 67 18.69 6.37 19.77
N VAL A 68 18.89 5.97 18.51
CA VAL A 68 18.38 4.71 18.00
C VAL A 68 19.43 3.62 18.22
N SER A 69 19.11 2.69 19.11
CA SER A 69 19.85 1.44 19.29
C SER A 69 19.07 0.29 18.64
N VAL A 70 19.77 -0.53 17.85
CA VAL A 70 19.19 -1.72 17.23
C VAL A 70 19.47 -2.91 18.13
N ARG A 71 18.41 -3.66 18.50
CA ARG A 71 18.56 -4.82 19.39
C ARG A 71 19.43 -5.88 18.72
N GLY A 72 20.52 -6.26 19.39
CA GLY A 72 21.39 -7.35 18.95
C GLY A 72 22.48 -6.97 17.94
N LEU A 73 22.65 -5.68 17.66
CA LEU A 73 23.81 -5.14 16.94
C LEU A 73 24.54 -4.14 17.84
N ASP A 74 25.85 -4.04 17.65
CA ASP A 74 26.59 -2.94 18.26
C ASP A 74 26.29 -1.61 17.52
N GLU A 75 26.72 -0.49 18.11
CA GLU A 75 26.46 0.84 17.54
C GLU A 75 27.13 1.02 16.16
N ASP A 76 28.32 0.45 15.96
CA ASP A 76 29.08 0.62 14.72
C ASP A 76 28.51 -0.22 13.56
N GLU A 77 28.07 -1.45 13.84
CA GLU A 77 27.41 -2.38 12.91
C GLU A 77 26.02 -1.89 12.52
N ALA A 78 25.25 -1.37 13.49
CA ALA A 78 23.89 -0.87 13.23
C ALA A 78 23.87 0.32 12.25
N TRP A 79 24.95 1.12 12.26
CA TRP A 79 25.11 2.31 11.43
C TRP A 79 26.11 2.11 10.28
N ASP A 80 26.49 0.88 9.96
CA ASP A 80 27.40 0.61 8.84
C ASP A 80 26.82 1.13 7.51
N GLY A 81 27.66 1.79 6.73
CA GLY A 81 27.27 2.48 5.50
C GLY A 81 26.50 3.79 5.67
N TRP A 82 26.12 4.20 6.89
CA TRP A 82 25.46 5.48 7.14
C TRP A 82 26.46 6.62 7.32
N THR A 83 26.31 7.66 6.51
CA THR A 83 27.19 8.83 6.48
C THR A 83 26.55 10.06 7.11
N SER A 84 27.36 10.96 7.68
CA SER A 84 26.88 12.26 8.15
C SER A 84 26.52 13.13 6.95
N LEU A 85 25.29 13.62 6.88
CA LEU A 85 24.81 14.39 5.74
C LEU A 85 25.05 15.88 5.87
N LYS A 86 25.54 16.49 4.79
CA LYS A 86 25.60 17.94 4.61
C LYS A 86 24.42 18.44 3.80
N THR A 87 24.08 19.72 3.98
CA THR A 87 23.00 20.39 3.22
C THR A 87 23.15 20.23 1.71
N LYS A 88 24.38 20.34 1.20
CA LYS A 88 24.65 20.19 -0.24
C LYS A 88 24.36 18.79 -0.76
N GLU A 89 24.77 17.75 -0.02
CA GLU A 89 24.55 16.35 -0.41
C GLU A 89 23.06 16.02 -0.43
N PHE A 90 22.29 16.60 0.49
CA PHE A 90 20.83 16.52 0.47
C PHE A 90 20.24 17.20 -0.78
N ASP A 91 20.63 18.43 -1.07
CA ASP A 91 20.10 19.18 -2.23
C ASP A 91 20.47 18.48 -3.55
N ASP A 92 21.71 17.96 -3.66
CA ASP A 92 22.16 17.18 -4.80
C ASP A 92 21.33 15.89 -4.94
N ALA A 93 21.03 15.20 -3.84
CA ALA A 93 20.18 14.01 -3.87
C ALA A 93 18.73 14.33 -4.26
N VAL A 94 18.16 15.44 -3.79
CA VAL A 94 16.82 15.92 -4.20
C VAL A 94 16.77 16.20 -5.70
N ALA A 95 17.80 16.86 -6.24
CA ALA A 95 17.91 17.09 -7.68
C ALA A 95 17.96 15.77 -8.46
N ARG A 96 18.77 14.81 -7.99
CA ARG A 96 18.91 13.49 -8.62
C ARG A 96 17.63 12.66 -8.64
N VAL A 97 16.83 12.72 -7.57
CA VAL A 97 15.53 12.05 -7.52
C VAL A 97 14.58 12.62 -8.59
N ASN A 98 14.59 13.94 -8.80
CA ASN A 98 13.81 14.58 -9.86
C ASN A 98 14.32 14.23 -11.26
N GLU A 99 15.64 14.25 -11.48
CA GLU A 99 16.27 13.90 -12.77
C GLU A 99 15.93 12.48 -13.23
N ARG A 100 15.88 11.53 -12.29
CA ARG A 100 15.63 10.11 -12.58
C ARG A 100 14.16 9.75 -12.64
N ALA A 101 13.28 10.71 -12.41
CA ALA A 101 11.83 10.53 -12.44
C ALA A 101 11.30 9.43 -11.51
N TRP A 102 12.01 9.07 -10.43
CA TRP A 102 11.58 8.05 -9.47
C TRP A 102 10.23 8.36 -8.81
N LEU A 103 9.84 9.63 -8.75
CA LEU A 103 8.54 10.05 -8.24
C LEU A 103 7.37 9.73 -9.20
N THR A 104 7.66 9.28 -10.42
CA THR A 104 6.64 8.83 -11.36
C THR A 104 6.33 7.34 -11.23
N GLU A 105 7.15 6.60 -10.49
CA GLU A 105 6.97 5.16 -10.25
C GLU A 105 5.77 4.86 -9.33
N ASP A 106 5.24 3.65 -9.45
CA ASP A 106 4.01 3.22 -8.79
C ASP A 106 4.08 3.32 -7.27
N TRP A 107 5.25 3.08 -6.68
CA TRP A 107 5.44 3.15 -5.23
C TRP A 107 5.17 4.55 -4.67
N TYR A 108 5.52 5.61 -5.42
CA TYR A 108 5.30 6.98 -4.99
C TYR A 108 3.85 7.42 -5.23
N GLN A 109 3.25 6.98 -6.35
CA GLN A 109 1.84 7.26 -6.64
C GLN A 109 0.90 6.57 -5.64
N GLY A 110 1.25 5.34 -5.24
CA GLY A 110 0.50 4.55 -4.25
C GLY A 110 0.42 5.16 -2.85
N ILE A 111 1.25 6.17 -2.52
CA ILE A 111 1.13 6.93 -1.26
C ILE A 111 -0.28 7.53 -1.12
N ALA A 112 -0.89 7.97 -2.22
CA ALA A 112 -2.24 8.52 -2.20
C ALA A 112 -3.29 7.50 -1.74
N ASP A 113 -3.13 6.23 -2.13
CA ASP A 113 -4.06 5.18 -1.77
C ASP A 113 -3.90 4.75 -0.32
N VAL A 114 -2.65 4.71 0.17
CA VAL A 114 -2.35 4.47 1.60
C VAL A 114 -2.94 5.56 2.47
N VAL A 115 -2.76 6.84 2.12
CA VAL A 115 -3.32 7.97 2.88
C VAL A 115 -4.84 7.91 2.92
N LYS A 116 -5.51 7.64 1.80
CA LYS A 116 -6.97 7.47 1.75
C LYS A 116 -7.45 6.31 2.62
N LEU A 117 -6.73 5.18 2.63
CA LEU A 117 -7.07 4.04 3.48
C LEU A 117 -6.95 4.39 4.96
N THR A 118 -5.88 5.10 5.35
CA THR A 118 -5.68 5.55 6.73
C THR A 118 -6.78 6.54 7.17
N GLN A 119 -7.16 7.48 6.29
CA GLN A 119 -8.26 8.42 6.57
C GLN A 119 -9.60 7.70 6.73
N ARG A 120 -9.90 6.71 5.88
CA ARG A 120 -11.13 5.90 6.02
C ARG A 120 -11.14 5.09 7.32
N SER A 121 -10.02 4.45 7.65
CA SER A 121 -9.88 3.72 8.91
C SER A 121 -10.05 4.63 10.14
N GLN A 122 -9.59 5.88 10.08
CA GLN A 122 -9.81 6.85 11.17
C GLN A 122 -11.27 7.30 11.28
N LEU A 123 -12.01 7.36 10.17
CA LEU A 123 -13.44 7.69 10.20
C LEU A 123 -14.26 6.52 10.74
N ASP A 124 -13.93 5.28 10.34
CA ASP A 124 -14.57 4.06 10.84
C ASP A 124 -14.34 3.86 12.36
N ASP A 125 -13.19 4.29 12.90
CA ASP A 125 -12.90 4.25 14.34
C ASP A 125 -13.64 5.34 15.15
N VAL A 126 -14.13 6.41 14.51
CA VAL A 126 -14.85 7.51 15.18
C VAL A 126 -16.37 7.29 15.17
N GLU A 127 -16.90 6.46 14.27
CA GLU A 127 -18.33 6.10 14.22
C GLU A 127 -18.75 4.95 15.16
N MET A 128 -17.84 4.44 16.02
CA MET A 128 -18.17 3.36 16.97
C MET A 128 -18.60 3.90 18.34
N LEU A 129 -19.62 4.75 18.35
CA LEU A 129 -20.40 5.11 19.54
C LEU A 129 -21.91 5.07 19.24
N ASP A 130 -22.34 4.01 18.57
CA ASP A 130 -23.69 3.47 18.80
C ASP A 130 -23.63 1.94 18.67
N GLU A 131 -23.79 1.29 19.81
CA GLU A 131 -23.73 -0.14 20.00
C GLU A 131 -25.10 -0.71 19.68
N GLU A 132 -25.30 -1.15 18.43
CA GLU A 132 -26.10 -2.32 18.04
C GLU A 132 -26.37 -2.26 16.52
N THR A 133 -25.99 -3.33 15.83
CA THR A 133 -26.11 -3.56 14.37
C THR A 133 -25.04 -2.93 13.48
N MET A 134 -23.87 -3.59 13.40
CA MET A 134 -23.14 -3.78 12.13
C MET A 134 -22.14 -4.96 12.25
N PRO A 135 -21.91 -5.71 11.16
CA PRO A 135 -21.16 -6.97 11.20
C PRO A 135 -19.66 -6.70 11.35
N LYS A 136 -19.02 -7.44 12.26
CA LYS A 136 -17.58 -7.38 12.53
C LYS A 136 -16.79 -7.71 11.26
N MET A 137 -16.28 -6.69 10.56
CA MET A 137 -15.39 -6.91 9.42
C MET A 137 -14.00 -7.29 9.94
N GLN A 138 -13.57 -8.51 9.62
CA GLN A 138 -12.37 -9.12 10.18
C GLN A 138 -11.09 -8.50 9.60
N VAL A 139 -10.25 -7.99 10.49
CA VAL A 139 -8.90 -7.47 10.22
C VAL A 139 -8.02 -8.59 9.63
N LYS A 140 -7.54 -8.40 8.39
CA LYS A 140 -6.64 -9.32 7.71
C LYS A 140 -5.23 -9.28 8.34
N LYS A 141 -4.90 -10.26 9.19
CA LYS A 141 -3.50 -10.61 9.52
C LYS A 141 -2.96 -11.57 8.46
N ALA A 142 -1.74 -11.32 8.02
CA ALA A 142 -1.13 -11.91 6.82
C ALA A 142 -0.68 -13.38 6.94
N ASP A 143 -1.27 -14.21 7.82
CA ASP A 143 -0.72 -15.55 8.08
C ASP A 143 -1.77 -16.65 8.34
N THR A 144 -2.88 -16.64 7.59
CA THR A 144 -3.85 -17.75 7.63
C THR A 144 -4.06 -18.36 6.25
N MET A 145 -3.57 -19.59 6.04
CA MET A 145 -3.82 -20.41 4.83
C MET A 145 -5.25 -20.99 4.75
N PHE A 146 -6.20 -20.46 5.53
CA PHE A 146 -7.60 -20.84 5.53
C PHE A 146 -8.48 -19.59 5.60
N GLN A 147 -8.43 -18.77 4.55
CA GLN A 147 -9.39 -17.69 4.36
C GLN A 147 -10.44 -18.17 3.35
N ASP A 148 -11.68 -18.32 3.82
CA ASP A 148 -12.84 -18.59 2.96
C ASP A 148 -13.00 -17.42 2.00
N LYS A 149 -12.39 -17.54 0.81
CA LYS A 149 -12.39 -16.49 -0.22
C LYS A 149 -13.79 -16.15 -0.75
N TYR A 150 -14.79 -16.94 -0.38
CA TYR A 150 -16.17 -16.76 -0.83
C TYR A 150 -17.11 -17.11 0.33
N ASP A 151 -17.82 -16.11 0.86
CA ASP A 151 -19.00 -16.36 1.70
C ASP A 151 -20.16 -16.82 0.80
N LEU A 152 -20.13 -18.13 0.51
CA LEU A 152 -21.13 -18.82 -0.31
C LEU A 152 -22.47 -18.99 0.43
N LEU A 153 -22.55 -18.60 1.71
CA LEU A 153 -23.69 -18.84 2.59
C LEU A 153 -24.36 -17.56 3.10
N SER A 154 -23.89 -16.38 2.68
CA SER A 154 -24.61 -15.11 2.90
C SER A 154 -26.06 -15.20 2.44
N GLU A 155 -26.98 -14.55 3.17
CA GLU A 155 -28.41 -14.60 2.88
C GLU A 155 -28.73 -14.12 1.46
N ALA A 156 -28.01 -13.11 0.97
CA ALA A 156 -28.11 -12.64 -0.40
C ALA A 156 -27.74 -13.72 -1.43
N LYS A 157 -26.64 -14.46 -1.22
CA LYS A 157 -26.22 -15.54 -2.13
C LYS A 157 -27.16 -16.74 -2.07
N ARG A 158 -27.78 -17.02 -0.93
CA ARG A 158 -28.83 -18.03 -0.81
C ARG A 158 -30.08 -17.64 -1.61
N ALA A 159 -30.48 -16.37 -1.58
CA ALA A 159 -31.59 -15.87 -2.40
C ALA A 159 -31.27 -15.96 -3.90
N ASP A 160 -30.09 -15.52 -4.33
CA ASP A 160 -29.62 -15.66 -5.72
C ASP A 160 -29.63 -17.13 -6.18
N PHE A 161 -29.16 -18.04 -5.33
CA PHE A 161 -29.12 -19.47 -5.63
C PHE A 161 -30.52 -20.09 -5.74
N MET A 162 -31.47 -19.67 -4.91
CA MET A 162 -32.85 -20.15 -5.00
C MET A 162 -33.51 -19.74 -6.33
N HIS A 163 -33.32 -18.48 -6.74
CA HIS A 163 -33.79 -18.03 -8.05
C HIS A 163 -33.12 -18.77 -9.21
N PHE A 164 -31.80 -18.94 -9.16
CA PHE A 164 -31.08 -19.71 -10.18
C PHE A 164 -31.56 -21.17 -10.24
N LYS A 165 -31.79 -21.80 -9.09
CA LYS A 165 -32.30 -23.17 -8.99
C LYS A 165 -33.70 -23.29 -9.61
N GLU A 166 -34.60 -22.36 -9.30
CA GLU A 166 -35.95 -22.34 -9.85
C GLU A 166 -35.94 -22.15 -11.37
N ASP A 167 -35.12 -21.24 -11.88
CA ASP A 167 -34.96 -21.00 -13.32
C ASP A 167 -34.40 -22.23 -14.05
N MET A 168 -33.39 -22.89 -13.48
CA MET A 168 -32.84 -24.12 -14.04
C MET A 168 -33.82 -25.28 -14.00
N LEU A 169 -34.59 -25.44 -12.92
CA LEU A 169 -35.64 -26.47 -12.85
C LEU A 169 -36.76 -26.20 -13.86
N ALA A 170 -37.16 -24.94 -14.06
CA ALA A 170 -38.12 -24.57 -15.09
C ALA A 170 -37.58 -24.88 -16.50
N ARG A 171 -36.30 -24.58 -16.76
CA ARG A 171 -35.65 -24.88 -18.04
C ARG A 171 -35.52 -26.38 -18.29
N ILE A 172 -35.19 -27.18 -17.27
CA ILE A 172 -35.16 -28.64 -17.36
C ILE A 172 -36.57 -29.17 -17.62
N ALA A 173 -37.58 -28.70 -16.90
CA ALA A 173 -38.98 -29.11 -17.10
C ALA A 173 -39.44 -28.85 -18.54
N LEU A 174 -39.10 -27.68 -19.09
CA LEU A 174 -39.39 -27.28 -20.47
C LEU A 174 -38.65 -28.16 -21.48
N LEU A 175 -37.37 -28.49 -21.22
CA LEU A 175 -36.59 -29.41 -22.05
C LEU A 175 -37.07 -30.85 -21.96
N THR A 176 -37.54 -31.32 -20.80
CA THR A 176 -38.11 -32.66 -20.64
C THR A 176 -39.49 -32.78 -21.27
N THR A 177 -40.30 -31.71 -21.28
CA THR A 177 -41.59 -31.69 -21.98
C THR A 177 -41.42 -31.52 -23.49
N ALA A 178 -40.43 -30.75 -23.95
CA ALA A 178 -40.07 -30.64 -25.35
C ALA A 178 -39.37 -31.92 -25.88
N GLY A 179 -38.54 -32.57 -25.06
CA GLY A 179 -37.89 -33.84 -25.37
C GLY A 179 -38.84 -35.05 -25.29
N ALA A 180 -39.94 -34.97 -24.53
CA ALA A 180 -41.01 -35.96 -24.59
C ALA A 180 -41.90 -35.82 -25.84
N ALA A 181 -41.82 -34.69 -26.55
CA ALA A 181 -42.56 -34.45 -27.79
C ALA A 181 -41.74 -34.80 -29.05
N MET A 182 -40.47 -35.18 -28.91
CA MET A 182 -39.59 -35.51 -30.04
C MET A 182 -38.85 -36.83 -29.73
N GLU A 183 -39.22 -37.88 -30.48
CA GLU A 183 -38.77 -39.28 -30.40
C GLU A 183 -39.56 -40.23 -29.49
N VAL A 184 -40.70 -40.73 -30.01
CA VAL A 184 -40.81 -42.17 -30.33
C VAL A 184 -41.60 -42.32 -31.63
N ASP A 185 -40.93 -42.33 -32.78
CA ASP A 185 -41.48 -42.92 -34.00
C ASP A 185 -40.40 -43.74 -34.72
N THR A 186 -40.58 -45.06 -34.60
CA THR A 186 -40.14 -46.17 -35.48
C THR A 186 -38.64 -46.43 -35.75
N LYS A 187 -38.17 -47.58 -35.26
CA LYS A 187 -37.83 -48.74 -36.12
C LYS A 187 -37.91 -50.06 -35.36
#